data_AF-A0A067NS05-F1
#
_entry.id   AF-A0A067NS05-F1
#
_cell.length_a   1.000
_cell.length_b   1.000
_cell.length_c   1.000
_cell.angle_alpha   90.00
_cell.angle_beta   90.00
_cell.angle_gamma   90.00
#
_symmetry.space_group_name_H-M   'P 1'
#
loop_
_entity.id
_entity.type
_entity.pdbx_description
1 polymer ?
#
loop_
_entity_poly.entity_id
_entity_poly.type
_entity_poly.pdbx_seq_one_letter_code
_entity_poly.pdbx_strand_id
1 'polypeptide(L)'
;MAFNDYDADATELLEAYDFLMKFIVIGEAGTGKSCLLHHFIHNSFKDHSQHTIGVEFSSRTVNLGEKRIKLQLWDTAGQERFRSVTRSYYRGAAGAILVYDITSRASFVNLSRWLADAKALASPHLVTVLVGNKADRDDEREVEWAEASKWAADNDVHFMETSSLTGDNVEAPFLLVARAILLAIESGTLDPEKAGSGVSYGDRALRRVNSSSRLSFGSLSGRPKKGTVRLKMKRWIPGTKCC
;
A
#
# COMPACT_ATOMS: atom_id res chain seq x y z
N MET A 1 -14.41 18.24 -26.44
CA MET A 1 -15.14 17.14 -25.75
C MET A 1 -14.28 16.71 -24.58
N ALA A 2 -14.49 17.31 -23.41
CA ALA A 2 -13.80 16.95 -22.18
C ALA A 2 -14.71 15.95 -21.44
N PHE A 3 -14.53 14.67 -21.74
CA PHE A 3 -15.15 13.59 -20.98
C PHE A 3 -14.16 13.14 -19.91
N ASN A 4 -14.47 13.50 -18.66
CA ASN A 4 -14.44 12.59 -17.53
C ASN A 4 -13.11 12.04 -16.97
N ASP A 5 -12.22 12.91 -16.49
CA ASP A 5 -11.24 12.49 -15.46
C ASP A 5 -11.87 12.38 -14.05
N TYR A 6 -12.93 13.16 -13.76
CA TYR A 6 -13.63 13.11 -12.47
C TYR A 6 -14.47 11.85 -12.25
N ASP A 7 -15.01 11.25 -13.32
CA ASP A 7 -15.81 10.02 -13.20
C ASP A 7 -14.92 8.78 -13.04
N ALA A 8 -13.68 8.78 -13.53
CA ALA A 8 -12.75 7.64 -13.35
C ALA A 8 -12.40 7.46 -11.86
N ASP A 9 -12.08 8.56 -11.16
CA ASP A 9 -11.79 8.58 -9.72
C ASP A 9 -13.03 8.20 -8.86
N ALA A 10 -14.22 8.67 -9.26
CA ALA A 10 -15.47 8.33 -8.59
C ALA A 10 -15.89 6.86 -8.80
N THR A 11 -15.55 6.27 -9.94
CA THR A 11 -15.85 4.86 -10.24
C THR A 11 -14.89 3.93 -9.49
N GLU A 12 -13.63 4.31 -9.28
CA GLU A 12 -12.64 3.55 -8.50
C GLU A 12 -12.93 3.54 -6.98
N LEU A 13 -13.77 4.47 -6.50
CA LEU A 13 -14.31 4.48 -5.14
C LEU A 13 -15.43 3.44 -4.93
N LEU A 14 -16.07 2.94 -5.98
CA LEU A 14 -17.22 2.03 -5.91
C LEU A 14 -16.89 0.57 -6.28
N GLU A 15 -15.68 0.28 -6.75
CA GLU A 15 -15.28 -1.09 -7.04
C GLU A 15 -14.96 -1.85 -5.74
N ALA A 16 -15.86 -2.77 -5.37
CA ALA A 16 -15.69 -3.61 -4.19
C ALA A 16 -14.39 -4.45 -4.30
N TYR A 17 -13.48 -4.25 -3.36
CA TYR A 17 -12.22 -4.99 -3.26
C TYR A 17 -12.23 -5.98 -2.09
N ASP A 18 -11.38 -7.01 -2.18
CA ASP A 18 -11.21 -8.04 -1.15
C ASP A 18 -10.19 -7.60 -0.08
N PHE A 19 -9.10 -6.95 -0.50
CA PHE A 19 -8.05 -6.44 0.41
C PHE A 19 -7.63 -5.01 0.05
N LEU A 20 -7.31 -4.23 1.06
CA LEU A 20 -6.60 -2.96 0.96
C LEU A 20 -5.16 -3.18 1.44
N MET A 21 -4.17 -2.74 0.67
CA MET A 21 -2.77 -2.87 1.05
C MET A 21 -2.07 -1.51 0.94
N LYS A 22 -1.37 -1.12 2.01
CA LYS A 22 -0.62 0.15 2.04
C LYS A 22 0.83 -0.06 1.65
N PHE A 23 1.25 0.58 0.54
CA PHE A 23 2.62 0.57 0.04
C PHE A 23 3.26 1.95 0.14
N ILE A 24 4.54 1.97 0.44
CA ILE A 24 5.38 3.17 0.38
C ILE A 24 6.38 3.06 -0.77
N VAL A 25 6.59 4.15 -1.51
CA VAL A 25 7.64 4.25 -2.52
C VAL A 25 8.75 5.15 -1.97
N ILE A 26 9.94 4.59 -1.81
CA ILE A 26 11.06 5.22 -1.08
C ILE A 26 12.36 5.12 -1.87
N GLY A 27 13.30 6.03 -1.61
CA GLY A 27 14.56 6.13 -2.35
C GLY A 27 15.01 7.57 -2.53
N GLU A 28 16.24 7.73 -3.03
CA GLU A 28 16.93 9.02 -3.18
C GLU A 28 16.19 9.98 -4.15
N ALA A 29 16.45 11.29 -4.09
CA ALA A 29 15.76 12.24 -4.94
C ALA A 29 16.17 12.05 -6.41
N GLY A 30 15.23 12.17 -7.36
CA GLY A 30 15.57 12.06 -8.79
C GLY A 30 15.72 10.62 -9.32
N THR A 31 15.53 9.60 -8.49
CA THR A 31 15.53 8.18 -8.93
C THR A 31 14.30 7.79 -9.76
N GLY A 32 13.29 8.65 -9.82
CA GLY A 32 12.08 8.45 -10.64
C GLY A 32 10.91 7.77 -9.93
N LYS A 33 10.86 7.79 -8.60
CA LYS A 33 9.72 7.26 -7.79
C LYS A 33 8.35 7.75 -8.28
N SER A 34 8.18 9.06 -8.43
CA SER A 34 6.93 9.67 -8.88
C SER A 34 6.59 9.30 -10.32
N CYS A 35 7.60 9.19 -11.19
CA CYS A 35 7.40 8.76 -12.58
C CYS A 35 7.02 7.29 -12.65
N LEU A 36 7.66 6.44 -11.85
CA LEU A 36 7.34 5.01 -11.72
C LEU A 36 5.90 4.84 -11.23
N LEU A 37 5.51 5.58 -10.19
CA LEU A 37 4.14 5.57 -9.66
C LEU A 37 3.12 6.03 -10.70
N HIS A 38 3.39 7.17 -11.34
CA HIS A 38 2.52 7.73 -12.36
C HIS A 38 2.33 6.76 -13.54
N HIS A 39 3.42 6.15 -14.00
CA HIS A 39 3.35 5.17 -15.08
C HIS A 39 2.55 3.94 -14.63
N PHE A 40 2.74 3.46 -13.40
CA PHE A 40 1.94 2.37 -12.86
C PHE A 40 0.44 2.72 -12.80
N ILE A 41 0.05 3.97 -12.54
CA ILE A 41 -1.37 4.35 -12.41
C ILE A 41 -1.99 4.66 -13.77
N HIS A 42 -1.34 5.49 -14.57
CA HIS A 42 -1.89 6.08 -15.79
C HIS A 42 -1.36 5.43 -17.08
N ASN A 43 -0.52 4.40 -16.98
CA ASN A 43 0.14 3.75 -18.10
C ASN A 43 0.80 4.74 -19.08
N SER A 44 1.38 5.81 -18.52
CA SER A 44 1.98 6.91 -19.26
C SER A 44 3.12 7.55 -18.48
N PHE A 45 4.12 8.05 -19.22
CA PHE A 45 5.23 8.78 -18.64
C PHE A 45 4.82 10.22 -18.29
N LYS A 46 5.24 10.68 -17.12
CA LYS A 46 5.02 12.06 -16.65
C LYS A 46 6.18 12.95 -17.12
N ASP A 47 6.01 13.58 -18.28
CA ASP A 47 6.94 14.60 -18.74
C ASP A 47 6.97 15.78 -17.77
N HIS A 48 8.17 16.28 -17.45
CA HIS A 48 8.41 17.40 -16.51
C HIS A 48 8.04 17.12 -15.05
N SER A 49 8.48 15.98 -14.49
CA SER A 49 8.35 15.72 -13.05
C SER A 49 9.14 16.75 -12.22
N GLN A 50 8.44 17.66 -11.54
CA GLN A 50 9.04 18.51 -10.51
C GLN A 50 9.40 17.67 -9.27
N HIS A 51 10.32 18.17 -8.44
CA HIS A 51 10.66 17.50 -7.20
C HIS A 51 9.43 17.40 -6.28
N THR A 52 9.13 16.19 -5.82
CA THR A 52 8.04 15.95 -4.84
C THR A 52 8.35 16.68 -3.54
N ILE A 53 7.43 17.56 -3.12
CA ILE A 53 7.46 18.23 -1.83
C ILE A 53 6.51 17.47 -0.90
N GLY A 54 7.06 16.81 0.12
CA GLY A 54 6.25 16.03 1.08
C GLY A 54 5.90 14.63 0.58
N VAL A 55 4.61 14.30 0.53
CA VAL A 55 4.10 12.97 0.19
C VAL A 55 2.85 13.09 -0.69
N GLU A 56 2.80 12.33 -1.77
CA GLU A 56 1.63 12.23 -2.67
C GLU A 56 0.94 10.87 -2.45
N PHE A 57 -0.39 10.88 -2.42
CA PHE A 57 -1.20 9.68 -2.25
C PHE A 57 -1.89 9.34 -3.56
N SER A 58 -1.86 8.07 -3.92
CA SER A 58 -2.64 7.54 -5.05
C SER A 58 -3.19 6.16 -4.71
N SER A 59 -4.23 5.73 -5.42
CA SER A 59 -4.69 4.35 -5.36
C SER A 59 -4.75 3.71 -6.73
N ARG A 60 -4.59 2.39 -6.77
CA ARG A 60 -4.88 1.58 -7.95
C ARG A 60 -5.44 0.23 -7.52
N THR A 61 -6.55 -0.18 -8.09
CA THR A 61 -7.07 -1.55 -7.89
C THR A 61 -6.45 -2.51 -8.89
N VAL A 62 -5.87 -3.61 -8.39
CA VAL A 62 -5.27 -4.68 -9.20
C VAL A 62 -5.95 -6.01 -8.94
N ASN A 63 -5.94 -6.89 -9.95
CA ASN A 63 -6.50 -8.24 -9.84
C ASN A 63 -5.36 -9.25 -9.70
N LEU A 64 -5.36 -10.01 -8.59
CA LEU A 64 -4.47 -11.15 -8.39
C LEU A 64 -5.32 -12.43 -8.32
N GLY A 65 -5.42 -13.11 -9.46
CA GLY A 65 -6.35 -14.23 -9.63
C GLY A 65 -7.80 -13.78 -9.48
N GLU A 66 -8.54 -14.38 -8.55
CA GLU A 66 -9.93 -14.00 -8.26
C GLU A 66 -10.07 -12.85 -7.24
N LYS A 67 -8.96 -12.44 -6.61
CA LYS A 67 -8.92 -11.42 -5.56
C LYS A 67 -8.69 -10.04 -6.18
N ARG A 68 -9.55 -9.09 -5.81
CA ARG A 68 -9.36 -7.67 -6.14
C ARG A 68 -8.66 -6.99 -4.97
N ILE A 69 -7.54 -6.33 -5.23
CA ILE A 69 -6.71 -5.71 -4.20
C ILE A 69 -6.59 -4.24 -4.52
N LYS A 70 -7.02 -3.38 -3.60
CA LYS A 70 -6.83 -1.94 -3.69
C LYS A 70 -5.48 -1.59 -3.08
N LEU A 71 -4.56 -1.10 -3.90
CA LEU A 71 -3.26 -0.62 -3.45
C LEU A 71 -3.39 0.85 -3.07
N GLN A 72 -2.93 1.18 -1.87
CA GLN A 72 -2.74 2.56 -1.40
C GLN A 72 -1.27 2.89 -1.50
N LEU A 73 -0.93 3.79 -2.42
CA LEU A 73 0.43 4.09 -2.79
C LEU A 73 0.81 5.46 -2.23
N TRP A 74 1.89 5.48 -1.46
CA TRP A 74 2.43 6.71 -0.87
C TRP A 74 3.77 7.02 -1.52
N ASP A 75 3.80 7.98 -2.44
CA ASP A 75 5.03 8.50 -3.03
C ASP A 75 5.69 9.49 -2.06
N THR A 76 6.93 9.21 -1.68
CA THR A 76 7.65 10.01 -0.69
C THR A 76 8.72 10.88 -1.34
N ALA A 77 8.87 12.10 -0.85
CA ALA A 77 9.98 12.95 -1.24
C ALA A 77 11.33 12.27 -0.90
N GLY A 78 12.17 12.12 -1.91
CA GLY A 78 13.51 11.52 -1.76
C GLY A 78 14.56 12.47 -1.18
N GLN A 79 14.23 13.76 -1.00
CA GLN A 79 15.15 14.72 -0.40
C GLN A 79 15.20 14.57 1.11
N GLU A 80 16.41 14.51 1.64
CA GLU A 80 16.69 14.44 3.07
C GLU A 80 16.03 15.54 3.92
N ARG A 81 15.84 16.74 3.34
CA ARG A 81 15.19 17.88 4.01
C ARG A 81 13.74 17.59 4.40
N PHE A 82 13.08 16.65 3.71
CA PHE A 82 11.71 16.23 4.00
C PHE A 82 11.63 14.89 4.77
N ARG A 83 12.77 14.33 5.19
CA ARG A 83 12.82 13.02 5.86
C ARG A 83 12.06 12.98 7.19
N SER A 84 11.97 14.10 7.93
CA SER A 84 11.15 14.15 9.15
C SER A 84 9.65 14.11 8.84
N VAL A 85 9.22 14.71 7.72
CA VAL A 85 7.84 14.77 7.26
C VAL A 85 7.37 13.40 6.73
N THR A 86 8.26 12.65 6.08
CA THR A 86 7.91 11.36 5.46
C THR A 86 7.79 10.21 6.47
N ARG A 87 8.43 10.30 7.65
CA ARG A 87 8.45 9.21 8.67
C ARG A 87 7.07 8.77 9.16
N SER A 88 6.12 9.69 9.30
CA SER A 88 4.76 9.34 9.76
C SER A 88 4.03 8.41 8.78
N TYR A 89 4.36 8.48 7.50
CA TYR A 89 3.71 7.71 6.44
C TYR A 89 4.21 6.26 6.36
N TYR A 90 5.35 5.96 6.97
CA TYR A 90 5.91 4.61 6.99
C TYR A 90 5.08 3.69 7.88
N ARG A 91 4.47 4.24 8.95
CA ARG A 91 3.72 3.47 9.92
C ARG A 91 2.57 2.71 9.25
N GLY A 92 2.51 1.41 9.48
CA GLY A 92 1.49 0.54 8.92
C GLY A 92 1.59 0.38 7.41
N ALA A 93 2.77 0.52 6.81
CA ALA A 93 3.00 0.01 5.45
C ALA A 93 3.19 -1.52 5.50
N ALA A 94 2.50 -2.24 4.62
CA ALA A 94 2.67 -3.69 4.44
C ALA A 94 3.73 -4.01 3.37
N GLY A 95 3.91 -3.09 2.42
CA GLY A 95 4.84 -3.23 1.31
C GLY A 95 5.69 -1.98 1.08
N ALA A 96 6.87 -2.16 0.52
CA ALA A 96 7.73 -1.07 0.09
C ALA A 96 8.35 -1.31 -1.29
N ILE A 97 8.36 -0.26 -2.10
CA ILE A 97 9.10 -0.19 -3.35
C ILE A 97 10.32 0.71 -3.11
N LEU A 98 11.49 0.11 -3.11
CA LEU A 98 12.75 0.78 -2.84
C LEU A 98 13.46 1.06 -4.17
N VAL A 99 13.54 2.33 -4.56
CA VAL A 99 13.96 2.74 -5.90
C VAL A 99 15.34 3.40 -5.88
N TYR A 100 16.25 2.90 -6.71
CA TYR A 100 17.49 3.57 -7.09
C TYR A 100 17.53 3.83 -8.60
N ASP A 101 18.48 4.64 -9.02
CA ASP A 101 18.75 4.94 -10.43
C ASP A 101 20.02 4.19 -10.87
N ILE A 102 19.92 3.42 -11.95
CA ILE A 102 21.07 2.63 -12.45
C ILE A 102 22.22 3.53 -12.94
N THR A 103 21.94 4.79 -13.30
CA THR A 103 22.94 5.78 -13.74
C THR A 103 23.47 6.63 -12.59
N SER A 104 23.17 6.28 -11.32
CA SER A 104 23.62 7.02 -10.16
C SER A 104 24.04 6.08 -9.03
N ARG A 105 25.35 5.88 -8.91
CA ARG A 105 25.99 5.10 -7.85
C ARG A 105 25.61 5.60 -6.46
N ALA A 106 25.50 6.92 -6.29
CA ALA A 106 25.13 7.54 -5.02
C ALA A 106 23.73 7.11 -4.56
N SER A 107 22.79 6.96 -5.49
CA SER A 107 21.43 6.50 -5.16
C SER A 107 21.42 5.06 -4.63
N PHE A 108 22.28 4.19 -5.18
CA PHE A 108 22.43 2.79 -4.77
C PHE A 108 23.11 2.66 -3.40
N VAL A 109 24.21 3.39 -3.15
CA VAL A 109 24.90 3.36 -1.84
C VAL A 109 23.96 3.76 -0.69
N ASN A 110 23.04 4.68 -0.94
CA ASN A 110 22.08 5.16 0.05
C ASN A 110 20.92 4.20 0.35
N LEU A 111 20.77 3.08 -0.39
CA LEU A 111 19.69 2.11 -0.21
C LEU A 111 19.61 1.52 1.20
N SER A 112 20.76 1.16 1.78
CA SER A 112 20.83 0.58 3.13
C SER A 112 20.18 1.48 4.18
N ARG A 113 20.37 2.80 4.04
CA ARG A 113 19.77 3.81 4.92
C ARG A 113 18.26 3.94 4.72
N TRP A 114 17.76 3.74 3.51
CA TRP A 114 16.31 3.76 3.24
C TRP A 114 15.64 2.49 3.74
N LEU A 115 16.24 1.33 3.49
CA LEU A 115 15.74 0.03 3.95
C LEU A 115 15.70 -0.05 5.49
N ALA A 116 16.75 0.43 6.17
CA ALA A 116 16.80 0.48 7.62
C ALA A 116 15.66 1.32 8.22
N ASP A 117 15.42 2.53 7.70
CA ASP A 117 14.30 3.37 8.15
C ASP A 117 12.95 2.70 7.85
N ALA A 118 12.80 2.06 6.69
CA ALA A 118 11.58 1.35 6.30
C ALA A 118 11.23 0.23 7.28
N LYS A 119 12.19 -0.67 7.56
CA LYS A 119 12.00 -1.78 8.50
C LYS A 119 11.79 -1.29 9.94
N ALA A 120 12.47 -0.21 10.35
CA ALA A 120 12.36 0.35 11.70
C ALA A 120 11.02 1.07 11.97
N LEU A 121 10.46 1.76 10.96
CA LEU A 121 9.28 2.61 11.14
C LEU A 121 7.97 1.93 10.71
N ALA A 122 8.02 1.03 9.73
CA ALA A 122 6.84 0.32 9.24
C ALA A 122 6.62 -0.99 9.98
N SER A 123 7.45 -1.98 9.68
CA SER A 123 7.39 -3.33 10.24
C SER A 123 8.69 -4.08 9.91
N PRO A 124 9.23 -4.92 10.81
CA PRO A 124 10.33 -5.82 10.47
C PRO A 124 9.98 -6.81 9.34
N HIS A 125 8.69 -7.12 9.16
CA HIS A 125 8.17 -8.05 8.15
C HIS A 125 7.70 -7.33 6.87
N LEU A 126 8.22 -6.13 6.61
CA LEU A 126 7.87 -5.33 5.44
C LEU A 126 8.32 -6.03 4.15
N VAL A 127 7.36 -6.42 3.31
CA VAL A 127 7.65 -7.00 2.00
C VAL A 127 8.23 -5.90 1.11
N THR A 128 9.49 -6.07 0.69
CA THR A 128 10.23 -5.03 -0.03
C THR A 128 10.73 -5.54 -1.37
N VAL A 129 10.55 -4.73 -2.42
CA VAL A 129 11.16 -4.94 -3.74
C VAL A 129 12.12 -3.79 -4.02
N LEU A 130 13.37 -4.12 -4.30
CA LEU A 130 14.37 -3.23 -4.88
C LEU A 130 14.11 -3.05 -6.37
N VAL A 131 14.08 -1.80 -6.81
CA VAL A 131 13.86 -1.41 -8.20
C VAL A 131 15.04 -0.56 -8.68
N GLY A 132 15.75 -1.07 -9.69
CA GLY A 132 16.71 -0.30 -10.48
C GLY A 132 16.01 0.42 -11.62
N ASN A 133 15.70 1.70 -11.45
CA ASN A 133 14.97 2.47 -12.46
C ASN A 133 15.92 3.08 -13.49
N LYS A 134 15.33 3.56 -14.60
CA LYS A 134 16.03 4.13 -15.78
C LYS A 134 16.84 3.11 -16.58
N ALA A 135 16.35 1.87 -16.64
CA ALA A 135 16.94 0.81 -17.47
C ALA A 135 17.02 1.16 -18.98
N ASP A 136 16.28 2.18 -19.43
CA ASP A 136 16.41 2.76 -20.77
C ASP A 136 17.77 3.46 -21.02
N ARG A 137 18.55 3.74 -19.97
CA ARG A 137 19.86 4.41 -20.03
C ARG A 137 21.02 3.48 -19.71
N ASP A 138 21.02 2.30 -20.33
CA ASP A 138 22.04 1.28 -20.08
C ASP A 138 23.47 1.77 -20.42
N ASP A 139 23.61 2.65 -21.42
CA ASP A 139 24.89 3.26 -21.81
C ASP A 139 25.50 4.16 -20.72
N GLU A 140 24.68 4.66 -19.78
CA GLU A 140 25.09 5.52 -18.66
C GLU A 140 25.17 4.74 -17.33
N ARG A 141 25.15 3.40 -17.37
CA ARG A 141 25.09 2.55 -16.18
C ARG A 141 26.30 2.74 -15.27
N GLU A 142 26.03 3.00 -13.99
CA GLU A 142 27.02 3.06 -12.91
C GLU A 142 26.88 1.90 -11.90
N VAL A 143 25.78 1.14 -11.98
CA VAL A 143 25.47 0.02 -11.09
C VAL A 143 25.14 -1.23 -11.91
N GLU A 144 26.00 -2.24 -11.79
CA GLU A 144 25.83 -3.52 -12.45
C GLU A 144 24.65 -4.31 -11.88
N TRP A 145 23.93 -5.01 -12.76
CA TRP A 145 22.81 -5.86 -12.36
C TRP A 145 23.23 -6.90 -11.31
N ALA A 146 24.40 -7.51 -11.50
CA ALA A 146 24.94 -8.52 -10.59
C ALA A 146 25.25 -7.95 -9.20
N GLU A 147 25.72 -6.71 -9.11
CA GLU A 147 25.96 -6.02 -7.85
C GLU A 147 24.65 -5.75 -7.11
N ALA A 148 23.65 -5.21 -7.81
CA ALA A 148 22.34 -4.93 -7.23
C ALA A 148 21.59 -6.20 -6.80
N SER A 149 21.67 -7.26 -7.62
CA SER A 149 21.09 -8.56 -7.32
C SER A 149 21.72 -9.20 -6.08
N LYS A 150 23.05 -9.12 -5.96
CA LYS A 150 23.75 -9.57 -4.74
C LYS A 150 23.32 -8.78 -3.51
N TRP A 151 23.27 -7.46 -3.61
CA TRP A 151 22.82 -6.60 -2.50
C TRP A 151 21.39 -6.96 -2.06
N ALA A 152 20.50 -7.25 -3.02
CA ALA A 152 19.13 -7.64 -2.74
C ALA A 152 19.04 -8.98 -2.00
N ALA A 153 19.82 -9.98 -2.43
CA ALA A 153 19.92 -11.27 -1.75
C ALA A 153 20.46 -11.13 -0.32
N ASP A 154 21.52 -10.33 -0.12
CA ASP A 154 22.12 -10.10 1.20
C ASP A 154 21.16 -9.40 2.18
N ASN A 155 20.15 -8.68 1.68
CA ASN A 155 19.17 -7.93 2.47
C ASN A 155 17.77 -8.56 2.55
N ASP A 156 17.60 -9.75 1.96
CA ASP A 156 16.32 -10.48 1.84
C ASP A 156 15.22 -9.61 1.20
N VAL A 157 15.54 -9.03 0.04
CA VAL A 157 14.58 -8.27 -0.78
C VAL A 157 14.59 -8.77 -2.21
N HIS A 158 13.45 -8.69 -2.88
CA HIS A 158 13.37 -9.03 -4.31
C HIS A 158 13.97 -7.91 -5.17
N PHE A 159 14.47 -8.22 -6.36
CA PHE A 159 15.10 -7.24 -7.24
C PHE A 159 14.59 -7.34 -8.68
N MET A 160 14.42 -6.18 -9.32
CA MET A 160 14.17 -6.04 -10.74
C MET A 160 14.59 -4.66 -11.25
N GLU A 161 14.85 -4.56 -12.54
CA GLU A 161 15.08 -3.28 -13.22
C GLU A 161 13.83 -2.85 -13.97
N THR A 162 13.58 -1.54 -14.01
CA THR A 162 12.41 -0.94 -14.64
C THR A 162 12.80 0.29 -15.43
N SER A 163 11.97 0.67 -16.39
CA SER A 163 12.04 1.97 -17.04
C SER A 163 10.70 2.68 -16.93
N SER A 164 10.63 3.70 -16.07
CA SER A 164 9.45 4.56 -16.01
C SER A 164 9.18 5.31 -17.33
N LEU A 165 10.20 5.48 -18.18
CA LEU A 165 10.07 6.13 -19.49
C LEU A 165 9.35 5.23 -20.50
N THR A 166 9.83 3.99 -20.66
CA THR A 166 9.29 3.05 -21.67
C THR A 166 8.11 2.25 -21.16
N GLY A 167 7.94 2.15 -19.83
CA GLY A 167 6.96 1.26 -19.20
C GLY A 167 7.49 -0.14 -18.91
N ASP A 168 8.73 -0.44 -19.31
CA ASP A 168 9.30 -1.77 -19.13
C ASP A 168 9.38 -2.15 -17.65
N ASN A 169 8.84 -3.32 -17.33
CA ASN A 169 8.70 -3.90 -15.99
C ASN A 169 8.04 -3.02 -14.92
N VAL A 170 7.38 -1.89 -15.25
CA VAL A 170 6.84 -0.95 -14.24
C VAL A 170 5.79 -1.60 -13.33
N GLU A 171 4.95 -2.49 -13.86
CA GLU A 171 3.87 -3.14 -13.10
C GLU A 171 4.37 -4.30 -12.21
N ALA A 172 5.46 -4.96 -12.61
CA ALA A 172 5.96 -6.16 -11.96
C ALA A 172 6.30 -5.97 -10.45
N PRO A 173 6.98 -4.88 -10.00
CA PRO A 173 7.31 -4.69 -8.60
C PRO A 173 6.07 -4.62 -7.71
N PHE A 174 5.07 -3.84 -8.11
CA PHE A 174 3.85 -3.64 -7.33
C PHE A 174 3.04 -4.93 -7.20
N LEU A 175 2.89 -5.69 -8.29
CA LEU A 175 2.20 -6.97 -8.26
C LEU A 175 2.96 -8.02 -7.46
N LEU A 176 4.30 -8.00 -7.48
CA LEU A 176 5.12 -8.92 -6.69
C LEU A 176 4.92 -8.69 -5.19
N VAL A 177 5.00 -7.44 -4.73
CA VAL A 177 4.72 -7.09 -3.33
C VAL A 177 3.31 -7.52 -2.94
N ALA A 178 2.31 -7.20 -3.76
CA ALA A 178 0.91 -7.57 -3.48
C ALA A 178 0.70 -9.08 -3.39
N ARG A 179 1.34 -9.86 -4.28
CA ARG A 179 1.31 -11.33 -4.24
C ARG A 179 1.97 -11.88 -2.98
N ALA A 180 3.15 -11.39 -2.63
CA ALA A 180 3.87 -11.85 -1.44
C ALA A 180 3.09 -11.55 -0.15
N ILE A 181 2.44 -10.39 -0.04
CA ILE A 181 1.56 -10.07 1.08
C ILE A 181 0.33 -10.99 1.10
N LEU A 182 -0.29 -11.25 -0.06
CA LEU A 182 -1.44 -12.16 -0.13
C LEU A 182 -1.07 -13.58 0.34
N LEU A 183 0.09 -14.10 -0.08
CA LEU A 183 0.60 -15.39 0.37
C LEU A 183 0.89 -15.39 1.88
N ALA A 184 1.38 -14.28 2.44
CA ALA A 184 1.60 -14.14 3.87
C ALA A 184 0.28 -14.18 4.67
N ILE A 185 -0.80 -13.65 4.10
CA ILE A 185 -2.15 -13.73 4.68
C ILE A 185 -2.68 -15.15 4.62
N GLU A 186 -2.57 -15.81 3.46
CA GLU A 186 -3.04 -17.18 3.26
C GLU A 186 -2.30 -18.20 4.13
N SER A 187 -1.01 -17.96 4.40
CA SER A 187 -0.20 -18.78 5.32
C SER A 187 -0.44 -18.48 6.80
N GLY A 188 -1.21 -17.44 7.13
CA GLY A 188 -1.46 -16.99 8.51
C GLY A 188 -0.29 -16.26 9.18
N THR A 189 0.77 -15.95 8.43
CA THR A 189 1.92 -15.17 8.95
C THR A 189 1.60 -13.67 9.09
N LEU A 190 0.67 -13.16 8.27
CA LEU A 190 0.16 -11.79 8.34
C LEU A 190 -1.35 -11.81 8.61
N ASP A 191 -1.77 -11.19 9.70
CA ASP A 191 -3.19 -11.02 10.03
C ASP A 191 -3.69 -9.62 9.60
N PRO A 192 -4.65 -9.53 8.67
CA PRO A 192 -5.26 -8.26 8.27
C PRO A 192 -6.02 -7.53 9.39
N GLU A 193 -6.45 -8.23 10.45
CA GLU A 193 -7.16 -7.59 11.58
C GLU A 193 -6.20 -6.98 12.61
N LYS A 194 -4.92 -7.36 12.58
CA LYS A 194 -3.92 -6.84 13.50
C LYS A 194 -3.63 -5.36 13.20
N ALA A 195 -3.84 -4.51 14.21
CA ALA A 195 -3.52 -3.09 14.11
C ALA A 195 -2.06 -2.86 13.69
N GLY A 196 -1.87 -2.10 12.61
CA GLY A 196 -0.54 -1.78 12.08
C GLY A 196 0.05 -2.81 11.11
N SER A 197 -0.71 -3.84 10.71
CA SER A 197 -0.30 -4.81 9.66
C SER A 197 -0.12 -4.15 8.28
N GLY A 198 -0.79 -3.02 8.05
CA GLY A 198 -0.81 -2.33 6.76
C GLY A 198 -1.69 -2.99 5.70
N VAL A 199 -2.49 -3.97 6.11
CA VAL A 199 -3.50 -4.64 5.29
C VAL A 199 -4.85 -4.52 6.00
N SER A 200 -5.93 -4.37 5.26
CA SER A 200 -7.29 -4.52 5.80
C SER A 200 -8.21 -5.25 4.82
N TYR A 201 -9.26 -5.88 5.34
CA TYR A 201 -10.33 -6.42 4.49
C TYR A 201 -11.09 -5.29 3.80
N GLY A 202 -11.43 -5.50 2.54
CA GLY A 202 -12.36 -4.64 1.80
C GLY A 202 -13.81 -5.07 1.95
N ASP A 203 -14.72 -4.25 1.42
CA ASP A 203 -16.16 -4.46 1.51
C ASP A 203 -16.63 -5.81 0.94
N ARG A 204 -15.93 -6.35 -0.06
CA ARG A 204 -16.27 -7.66 -0.66
C ARG A 204 -15.90 -8.82 0.25
N ALA A 205 -14.76 -8.74 0.92
CA ALA A 205 -14.32 -9.75 1.86
C ALA A 205 -15.21 -9.77 3.12
N LEU A 206 -15.58 -8.59 3.64
CA LEU A 206 -16.52 -8.47 4.77
C LEU A 206 -17.89 -9.08 4.46
N ARG A 207 -18.38 -8.92 3.22
CA ARG A 207 -19.64 -9.56 2.77
C ARG A 207 -19.53 -11.09 2.71
N ARG A 208 -18.39 -11.64 2.29
CA ARG A 208 -18.13 -13.09 2.29
C ARG A 208 -18.08 -13.65 3.71
N VAL A 209 -17.32 -13.03 4.61
CA VAL A 209 -17.24 -13.46 6.03
C VAL A 209 -18.62 -13.42 6.71
N ASN A 210 -19.43 -12.38 6.45
CA ASN A 210 -20.80 -12.30 6.98
C ASN A 210 -21.80 -13.26 6.31
N SER A 211 -21.51 -13.76 5.11
CA SER A 211 -22.34 -14.78 4.46
C SER A 211 -22.03 -16.19 4.98
N SER A 212 -20.76 -16.47 5.30
CA SER A 212 -20.32 -17.74 5.89
C SER A 212 -20.83 -17.95 7.31
N SER A 213 -21.00 -16.86 8.08
CA SER A 213 -21.55 -16.91 9.45
C SER A 213 -23.07 -17.10 9.52
N ARG A 214 -23.79 -17.10 8.38
CA ARG A 214 -25.24 -17.35 8.32
C ARG A 214 -25.64 -18.76 7.90
N LEU A 215 -24.68 -19.65 7.63
CA LEU A 215 -24.94 -21.05 7.29
C LEU A 215 -24.53 -21.99 8.44
N SER A 216 -24.98 -21.70 9.65
CA SER A 216 -25.04 -22.69 10.74
C SER A 216 -26.06 -22.26 11.80
N PHE A 217 -27.34 -22.28 11.48
CA PHE A 217 -28.35 -22.63 12.48
C PHE A 217 -29.52 -23.31 11.78
N GLY A 218 -29.55 -24.64 11.92
CA GLY A 218 -30.63 -25.48 11.46
C GLY A 218 -31.96 -25.02 12.05
N SER A 219 -32.96 -25.02 11.18
CA SER A 219 -34.39 -25.24 11.46
C SER A 219 -34.69 -25.66 12.90
N LEU A 220 -35.30 -24.76 13.67
CA LEU A 220 -36.31 -25.12 14.67
C LEU A 220 -37.33 -23.98 14.79
N SER A 221 -38.54 -24.31 14.39
CA SER A 221 -39.77 -23.52 14.44
C SER A 221 -40.11 -23.04 15.85
N GLY A 222 -40.45 -21.76 16.02
CA GLY A 222 -41.03 -21.23 17.25
C GLY A 222 -41.66 -19.85 17.08
N ARG A 223 -43.00 -19.80 17.07
CA ARG A 223 -43.83 -18.58 17.01
C ARG A 223 -43.45 -17.55 18.09
N PRO A 224 -43.48 -16.23 17.83
CA PRO A 224 -43.36 -15.24 18.88
C PRO A 224 -44.72 -14.94 19.56
N LYS A 225 -44.78 -15.07 20.89
CA LYS A 225 -45.86 -14.55 21.73
C LYS A 225 -45.59 -13.08 22.05
N LYS A 226 -46.61 -12.22 21.91
CA LYS A 226 -46.63 -10.83 22.36
C LYS A 226 -46.52 -10.76 23.88
N GLY A 227 -45.58 -9.97 24.39
CA GLY A 227 -45.43 -9.63 25.81
C GLY A 227 -45.31 -8.12 25.99
N THR A 228 -46.31 -7.52 26.62
CA THR A 228 -46.41 -6.11 26.99
C THR A 228 -45.38 -5.79 28.09
N VAL A 229 -44.51 -4.80 27.88
CA VAL A 229 -43.67 -4.24 28.95
C VAL A 229 -44.04 -2.79 29.21
N ARG A 230 -44.40 -2.53 30.46
CA ARG A 230 -44.95 -1.30 31.03
C ARG A 230 -43.80 -0.39 31.48
N LEU A 231 -43.67 0.79 30.87
CA LEU A 231 -42.71 1.82 31.26
C LEU A 231 -43.08 2.41 32.64
N LYS A 232 -42.12 2.42 33.58
CA LYS A 232 -42.18 3.21 34.81
C LYS A 232 -41.16 4.35 34.73
N MET A 233 -41.66 5.57 34.58
CA MET A 233 -40.94 6.80 34.89
C MET A 233 -40.60 6.84 36.38
N LYS A 234 -39.35 7.20 36.73
CA LYS A 234 -39.00 7.67 38.08
C LYS A 234 -38.61 9.13 38.03
N ARG A 235 -39.20 9.84 38.97
CA ARG A 235 -39.24 11.29 39.20
C ARG A 235 -37.89 11.87 39.61
N TRP A 236 -37.74 13.10 39.15
CA TRP A 236 -36.81 14.17 39.50
C TRP A 236 -37.15 14.75 40.90
N ILE A 237 -36.14 15.02 41.75
CA ILE A 237 -36.23 15.92 42.93
C ILE A 237 -34.86 16.64 43.09
N PRO A 238 -34.82 17.95 43.46
CA PRO A 238 -33.68 18.83 43.22
C PRO A 238 -32.79 19.13 44.45
N GLY A 239 -31.51 19.39 44.16
CA GLY A 239 -30.66 20.46 44.71
C GLY A 239 -30.20 20.43 46.18
N THR A 240 -28.87 20.51 46.39
CA THR A 240 -28.18 21.41 47.35
C THR A 240 -26.68 21.49 47.07
N LYS A 241 -26.06 22.59 47.53
CA LYS A 241 -24.77 23.21 47.16
C LYS A 241 -23.56 22.77 48.02
N CYS A 242 -22.36 23.19 47.56
CA CYS A 242 -21.08 23.46 48.27
C CYS A 242 -20.27 22.22 48.69
N CYS A 243 -18.94 22.15 48.58
CA CYS A 243 -17.87 23.14 48.39
C CYS A 243 -16.96 22.79 47.20
#